data_AF-A0A9E0KBN8-F1
#
_entry.id   AF-A0A9E0KBN8-F1
#
_cell.length_a   1.000
_cell.length_b   1.000
_cell.length_c   1.000
_cell.angle_alpha   90.00
_cell.angle_beta   90.00
_cell.angle_gamma   90.00
#
_symmetry.space_group_name_H-M   'P 1'
#
loop_
_entity.id
_entity.type
_entity.pdbx_description
1 polymer ?
#
loop_
_entity_poly.entity_id
_entity_poly.type
_entity_poly.pdbx_seq_one_letter_code
_entity_poly.pdbx_strand_id
1 'polypeptide(L)'
;MIDDALDLARLRVQPLEAYQYPLWQTALLITLLGVIAAAAGDGWIQGDWSTRVGFFIAVSWLETGLLAVFMTKWLRHAGWQAPHSLLGLVALANAPQLLEPLASWLPADIGSGVVFALSVWSLLILLHALVLLSGMTRLRVACGMLVFAPLAIIAVSLLVNLGLSADLLTLPPEMAAELARNASN
;
A
#
# COMPACT_ATOMS: atom_id res chain seq x y z
N MET A 1 -1.26 -18.98 -2.14
CA MET A 1 -0.85 -17.63 -1.70
C MET A 1 0.64 -17.37 -1.94
N ILE A 2 1.58 -18.16 -1.38
CA ILE A 2 3.03 -17.96 -1.64
C ILE A 2 3.37 -18.27 -3.10
N ASP A 3 2.89 -19.40 -3.63
CA ASP A 3 3.09 -19.75 -5.05
C ASP A 3 2.48 -18.68 -5.97
N ASP A 4 1.29 -18.19 -5.64
CA ASP A 4 0.63 -17.11 -6.38
C ASP A 4 1.41 -15.78 -6.29
N ALA A 5 2.03 -15.48 -5.15
CA ALA A 5 2.89 -14.31 -4.98
C ALA A 5 4.14 -14.42 -5.87
N LEU A 6 4.74 -15.62 -5.95
CA LEU A 6 5.90 -15.90 -6.81
C LEU A 6 5.52 -15.85 -8.30
N ASP A 7 4.36 -16.39 -8.66
CA ASP A 7 3.84 -16.34 -10.02
C ASP A 7 3.53 -14.90 -10.43
N LEU A 8 2.85 -14.12 -9.57
CA LEU A 8 2.64 -12.70 -9.79
C LEU A 8 3.95 -11.92 -9.89
N ALA A 9 4.93 -12.22 -9.04
CA ALA A 9 6.27 -11.63 -9.10
C ALA A 9 7.00 -12.00 -10.40
N ARG A 10 6.61 -13.08 -11.08
CA ARG A 10 7.08 -13.47 -12.42
C ARG A 10 6.15 -12.98 -13.55
N LEU A 11 5.19 -12.11 -13.23
CA LEU A 11 4.18 -11.58 -14.15
C LEU A 11 3.27 -12.67 -14.75
N ARG A 12 3.13 -13.80 -14.05
CA ARG A 12 2.21 -14.89 -14.42
C ARG A 12 0.90 -14.69 -13.66
N VAL A 13 -0.09 -14.15 -14.36
CA VAL A 13 -1.37 -13.77 -13.75
C VAL A 13 -2.38 -14.90 -13.94
N GLN A 14 -2.82 -15.48 -12.83
CA GLN A 14 -3.96 -16.41 -12.75
C GLN A 14 -5.31 -15.68 -12.84
N PRO A 15 -6.42 -16.36 -13.15
CA PRO A 15 -7.76 -15.76 -13.11
C PRO A 15 -8.11 -15.18 -11.74
N LEU A 16 -9.05 -14.23 -11.69
CA LEU A 16 -9.37 -13.49 -10.45
C LEU A 16 -9.86 -14.39 -9.29
N GLU A 17 -10.44 -15.54 -9.64
CA GLU A 17 -10.91 -16.57 -8.70
C GLU A 17 -9.77 -17.15 -7.86
N ALA A 18 -8.57 -17.28 -8.44
CA ALA A 18 -7.40 -17.81 -7.73
C ALA A 18 -6.93 -16.89 -6.58
N TYR A 19 -7.27 -15.60 -6.64
CA TYR A 19 -6.91 -14.62 -5.60
C TYR A 19 -8.00 -14.44 -4.53
N GLN A 20 -9.04 -15.27 -4.54
CA GLN A 20 -10.08 -15.27 -3.50
C GLN A 20 -9.65 -16.11 -2.31
N TYR A 21 -8.72 -15.57 -1.52
CA TYR A 21 -8.27 -16.23 -0.30
C TYR A 21 -9.28 -16.06 0.84
N PRO A 22 -9.27 -16.96 1.83
CA PRO A 22 -9.90 -16.71 3.12
C PRO A 22 -9.46 -15.35 3.68
N LEU A 23 -10.41 -14.55 4.17
CA LEU A 23 -10.14 -13.18 4.63
C LEU A 23 -9.02 -13.11 5.68
N TRP A 24 -8.87 -14.13 6.53
CA TRP A 24 -7.81 -14.18 7.53
C TRP A 24 -6.41 -14.22 6.90
N GLN A 25 -6.23 -14.87 5.73
CA GLN A 25 -4.93 -14.92 5.05
C GLN A 25 -4.55 -13.56 4.49
N THR A 26 -5.49 -12.92 3.79
CA THR A 26 -5.27 -11.57 3.26
C THR A 26 -5.09 -10.56 4.38
N ALA A 27 -5.85 -10.70 5.47
CA ALA A 27 -5.72 -9.88 6.67
C ALA A 27 -4.33 -9.97 7.29
N LEU A 28 -3.80 -11.19 7.43
CA LEU A 28 -2.44 -11.42 7.94
C LEU A 28 -1.39 -10.80 7.02
N LEU A 29 -1.54 -10.94 5.70
CA LEU A 29 -0.60 -10.34 4.75
C LEU A 29 -0.59 -8.81 4.86
N ILE A 30 -1.76 -8.17 4.83
CA ILE A 30 -1.87 -6.70 4.95
C ILE A 30 -1.31 -6.23 6.30
N THR A 31 -1.58 -6.97 7.37
CA THR A 31 -1.05 -6.65 8.70
C THR A 31 0.48 -6.78 8.73
N LEU A 32 1.03 -7.83 8.12
CA LEU A 32 2.48 -8.02 8.03
C LEU A 32 3.15 -6.91 7.22
N LEU A 33 2.55 -6.50 6.10
CA LEU A 33 3.00 -5.35 5.32
C LEU A 33 3.03 -4.08 6.19
N GLY A 34 2.00 -3.85 7.00
CA GLY A 34 1.95 -2.73 7.94
C GLY A 34 3.04 -2.80 9.02
N VAL A 35 3.33 -3.98 9.56
CA VAL A 35 4.44 -4.15 10.53
C VAL A 35 5.79 -3.84 9.88
N ILE A 36 6.00 -4.26 8.63
CA ILE A 36 7.23 -4.01 7.88
C ILE A 36 7.39 -2.52 7.56
N ALA A 37 6.32 -1.87 7.09
CA ALA A 37 6.30 -0.42 6.89
C ALA A 37 6.58 0.34 8.21
N ALA A 38 6.04 -0.15 9.33
CA ALA A 38 6.34 0.39 10.65
C ALA A 38 7.82 0.28 11.00
N ALA A 39 8.49 -0.83 10.66
CA ALA A 39 9.92 -1.01 10.90
C ALA A 39 10.80 -0.16 9.98
N ALA A 40 10.37 0.05 8.73
CA ALA A 40 11.10 0.82 7.73
C ALA A 40 10.96 2.34 7.89
N GLY A 41 9.91 2.84 8.56
CA GLY A 41 9.65 4.28 8.66
C GLY A 41 10.74 5.10 9.36
N ASP A 42 11.11 6.26 8.81
CA ASP A 42 12.18 7.13 9.32
C ASP A 42 11.79 7.97 10.56
N GLY A 43 10.93 7.46 11.45
CA GLY A 43 10.58 8.15 12.70
C GLY A 43 9.66 9.37 12.55
N TRP A 44 8.96 9.51 11.42
CA TRP A 44 7.94 10.54 11.15
C TRP A 44 6.79 10.53 12.17
N ILE A 45 6.64 9.42 12.89
CA ILE A 45 5.65 9.23 13.95
C ILE A 45 6.41 8.89 15.22
N GLN A 46 6.31 9.79 16.20
CA GLN A 46 6.85 9.59 17.53
C GLN A 46 5.75 9.07 18.47
N GLY A 47 6.10 8.09 19.30
CA GLY A 47 5.19 7.38 20.22
C GLY A 47 5.70 5.99 20.55
N ASP A 48 4.99 5.28 21.42
CA ASP A 48 5.30 3.89 21.75
C ASP A 48 5.30 3.01 20.50
N TRP A 49 6.17 1.99 20.48
CA TRP A 49 6.30 1.07 19.35
C TRP A 49 4.97 0.43 18.94
N SER A 50 4.11 0.12 19.92
CA SER A 50 2.76 -0.42 19.70
C SER A 50 1.89 0.53 18.88
N THR A 51 1.93 1.83 19.17
CA THR A 51 1.12 2.84 18.48
C THR A 51 1.62 3.08 17.07
N ARG A 52 2.94 3.11 16.88
CA ARG A 52 3.55 3.19 15.55
C ARG A 52 3.15 2.01 14.69
N VAL A 53 3.30 0.78 15.19
CA VAL A 53 2.89 -0.43 14.47
C VAL A 53 1.40 -0.42 14.16
N GLY A 54 0.56 -0.09 15.14
CA GLY A 54 -0.90 0.01 14.96
C GLY A 54 -1.30 1.01 13.88
N PHE A 55 -0.63 2.16 13.82
CA PHE A 55 -0.86 3.17 12.80
C PHE A 55 -0.52 2.67 11.39
N PHE A 56 0.67 2.10 11.18
CA PHE A 56 1.07 1.61 9.86
C PHE A 56 0.25 0.40 9.40
N ILE A 57 -0.22 -0.45 10.33
CA ILE A 57 -1.22 -1.48 10.04
C ILE A 57 -2.51 -0.82 9.53
N ALA A 58 -3.02 0.20 10.23
CA ALA A 58 -4.23 0.90 9.81
C ALA A 58 -4.06 1.57 8.43
N VAL A 59 -2.92 2.21 8.16
CA VAL A 59 -2.56 2.75 6.84
C VAL A 59 -2.60 1.66 5.78
N SER A 60 -1.93 0.52 6.01
CA SER A 60 -1.83 -0.56 5.03
C SER A 60 -3.20 -1.15 4.69
N TRP A 61 -4.07 -1.31 5.69
CA TRP A 61 -5.46 -1.71 5.50
C TRP A 61 -6.26 -0.69 4.71
N LEU A 62 -6.13 0.59 5.07
CA LEU A 62 -6.83 1.69 4.42
C LEU A 62 -6.42 1.79 2.94
N GLU A 63 -5.12 1.81 2.65
CA GLU A 63 -4.59 1.92 1.29
C GLU A 63 -4.96 0.71 0.43
N THR A 64 -4.72 -0.51 0.92
CA THR A 64 -5.04 -1.74 0.19
C THR A 64 -6.53 -1.85 -0.09
N GLY A 65 -7.37 -1.60 0.92
CA GLY A 65 -8.82 -1.66 0.80
C GLY A 65 -9.37 -0.57 -0.12
N LEU A 66 -8.92 0.67 0.06
CA LEU A 66 -9.37 1.80 -0.75
C LEU A 66 -8.94 1.62 -2.21
N LEU A 67 -7.71 1.17 -2.46
CA LEU A 67 -7.22 0.89 -3.81
C LEU A 67 -8.04 -0.22 -4.49
N ALA A 68 -8.31 -1.32 -3.77
CA ALA A 68 -9.13 -2.41 -4.29
C ALA A 68 -10.54 -1.95 -4.66
N VAL A 69 -11.21 -1.20 -3.78
CA VAL A 69 -12.56 -0.67 -4.02
C VAL A 69 -12.55 0.38 -5.13
N PHE A 70 -11.59 1.30 -5.12
CA PHE A 70 -11.44 2.36 -6.10
C PHE A 70 -11.21 1.77 -7.50
N MET A 71 -10.24 0.87 -7.66
CA MET A 71 -9.95 0.26 -8.96
C MET A 71 -11.11 -0.59 -9.45
N THR A 72 -11.81 -1.29 -8.56
CA THR A 72 -13.04 -2.00 -8.92
C THR A 72 -14.07 -1.03 -9.51
N LYS A 73 -14.32 0.12 -8.87
CA LYS A 73 -15.28 1.12 -9.36
C LYS A 73 -14.81 1.80 -10.66
N TRP A 74 -13.54 2.18 -10.73
CA TRP A 74 -12.91 2.83 -11.89
C TRP A 74 -13.02 1.95 -13.15
N LEU A 75 -12.72 0.66 -13.01
CA LEU A 75 -12.79 -0.31 -14.10
C LEU A 75 -14.25 -0.69 -14.41
N ARG A 76 -15.14 -0.75 -13.41
CA ARG A 76 -16.59 -0.92 -13.67
C ARG A 76 -17.18 0.20 -14.49
N HIS A 77 -16.74 1.44 -14.29
CA HIS A 77 -17.12 2.56 -15.15
C HIS A 77 -16.62 2.41 -16.60
N ALA A 78 -15.67 1.50 -16.86
CA ALA A 78 -15.19 1.14 -18.19
C ALA A 78 -15.97 -0.02 -18.83
N GLY A 79 -16.97 -0.57 -18.14
CA GLY A 79 -17.69 -1.77 -18.57
C GLY A 79 -17.08 -3.08 -18.07
N TRP A 80 -16.04 -3.05 -17.23
CA TRP A 80 -15.55 -4.28 -16.60
C TRP A 80 -16.54 -4.79 -15.56
N GLN A 81 -16.99 -6.03 -15.69
CA GLN A 81 -17.79 -6.67 -14.64
C GLN A 81 -16.85 -7.47 -13.76
N ALA A 82 -16.46 -6.88 -12.63
CA ALA A 82 -15.63 -7.56 -11.64
C ALA A 82 -16.43 -8.73 -11.02
N PRO A 83 -16.08 -9.99 -11.29
CA PRO A 83 -16.81 -11.13 -10.74
C PRO A 83 -16.53 -11.31 -9.24
N HIS A 84 -15.38 -10.83 -8.76
CA HIS A 84 -14.93 -10.98 -7.39
C HIS A 84 -14.14 -9.75 -6.88
N SER A 85 -13.79 -9.75 -5.60
CA SER A 85 -13.04 -8.65 -4.97
C SER A 85 -11.58 -8.62 -5.45
N LEU A 86 -11.05 -7.40 -5.65
CA LEU A 86 -9.63 -7.17 -5.94
C LEU A 86 -8.72 -7.20 -4.71
N LEU A 87 -9.28 -7.29 -3.50
CA LEU A 87 -8.54 -7.14 -2.25
C LEU A 87 -7.36 -8.13 -2.12
N GLY A 88 -7.59 -9.41 -2.43
CA GLY A 88 -6.53 -10.43 -2.40
C GLY A 88 -5.42 -10.16 -3.42
N LEU A 89 -5.79 -9.72 -4.63
CA LEU A 89 -4.83 -9.37 -5.68
C LEU A 89 -3.99 -8.15 -5.29
N VAL A 90 -4.63 -7.09 -4.78
CA VAL A 90 -3.92 -5.86 -4.38
C VAL A 90 -2.97 -6.15 -3.23
N ALA A 91 -3.40 -6.93 -2.22
CA ALA A 91 -2.52 -7.34 -1.13
C ALA A 91 -1.32 -8.15 -1.65
N LEU A 92 -1.54 -9.13 -2.53
CA LEU A 92 -0.47 -9.94 -3.12
C LEU A 92 0.46 -9.16 -4.03
N ALA A 93 -0.04 -8.18 -4.78
CA ALA A 93 0.80 -7.35 -5.62
C ALA A 93 1.83 -6.54 -4.81
N ASN A 94 1.54 -6.29 -3.52
CA ASN A 94 2.47 -5.66 -2.58
C ASN A 94 3.35 -6.68 -1.83
N ALA A 95 3.19 -7.99 -2.04
CA ALA A 95 4.04 -9.01 -1.41
C ALA A 95 5.56 -8.83 -1.64
N PRO A 96 6.07 -8.26 -2.76
CA PRO A 96 7.50 -7.96 -2.88
C PRO A 96 8.03 -7.04 -1.78
N GLN A 97 7.19 -6.17 -1.20
CA GLN A 97 7.58 -5.30 -0.08
C GLN A 97 7.93 -6.10 1.19
N LEU A 98 7.52 -7.37 1.30
CA LEU A 98 7.96 -8.23 2.38
C LEU A 98 9.48 -8.45 2.41
N LEU A 99 10.17 -8.15 1.30
CA LEU A 99 11.62 -8.25 1.18
C LEU A 99 12.34 -6.96 1.61
N GLU A 100 11.62 -5.85 1.85
CA GLU A 100 12.20 -4.59 2.30
C GLU A 100 13.10 -4.71 3.54
N PRO A 101 12.77 -5.52 4.58
CA PRO A 101 13.66 -5.68 5.73
C PRO A 101 15.05 -6.22 5.36
N LEU A 102 15.16 -6.98 4.27
CA LEU A 102 16.44 -7.50 3.78
C LEU A 102 17.32 -6.38 3.20
N ALA A 103 16.74 -5.25 2.78
CA ALA A 103 17.49 -4.09 2.33
C ALA A 103 18.32 -3.45 3.45
N SER A 104 17.95 -3.66 4.72
CA SER A 104 18.73 -3.17 5.87
C SER A 104 20.11 -3.82 6.00
N TRP A 105 20.34 -4.96 5.34
CA TRP A 105 21.64 -5.63 5.32
C TRP A 105 22.59 -5.09 4.25
N LEU A 106 22.10 -4.19 3.39
CA LEU A 106 22.87 -3.55 2.33
C LEU A 106 23.40 -2.18 2.77
N PRO A 107 24.48 -1.67 2.16
CA PRO A 107 24.88 -0.26 2.31
C PRO A 107 23.72 0.68 1.97
N ALA A 108 23.60 1.80 2.68
CA ALA A 108 22.44 2.70 2.61
C ALA A 108 22.02 3.07 1.17
N ASP A 109 22.97 3.47 0.33
CA ASP A 109 22.70 3.87 -1.07
C ASP A 109 22.08 2.71 -1.89
N ILE A 110 22.53 1.48 -1.63
CA ILE A 110 22.04 0.27 -2.29
C ILE A 110 20.69 -0.14 -1.70
N GLY A 111 20.54 -0.07 -0.38
CA GLY A 111 19.30 -0.37 0.33
C GLY A 111 18.13 0.47 -0.16
N SER A 112 18.30 1.79 -0.25
CA SER A 112 17.28 2.70 -0.79
C SER A 112 16.95 2.39 -2.25
N GLY A 113 17.96 2.07 -3.07
CA GLY A 113 17.75 1.66 -4.46
C GLY A 113 16.94 0.37 -4.59
N VAL A 114 17.17 -0.61 -3.71
CA VAL A 114 16.40 -1.87 -3.67
C VAL A 114 14.97 -1.64 -3.23
N VAL A 115 14.73 -0.85 -2.18
CA VAL A 115 13.37 -0.52 -1.71
C VAL A 115 12.57 0.21 -2.81
N PHE A 116 13.21 1.15 -3.51
CA PHE A 116 12.60 1.81 -4.66
C PHE A 116 12.27 0.82 -5.78
N ALA A 117 13.20 -0.08 -6.12
CA ALA A 117 12.98 -1.11 -7.12
C ALA A 117 11.83 -2.05 -6.76
N LEU A 118 11.71 -2.47 -5.50
CA LEU A 118 10.61 -3.29 -5.00
C LEU A 118 9.26 -2.56 -5.14
N SER A 119 9.21 -1.26 -4.82
CA SER A 119 8.01 -0.45 -4.95
C SER A 119 7.56 -0.31 -6.42
N VAL A 120 8.51 -0.02 -7.33
CA VAL A 120 8.24 0.02 -8.78
C VAL A 120 7.78 -1.36 -9.26
N TRP A 121 8.39 -2.44 -8.78
CA TRP A 121 8.03 -3.80 -9.15
C TRP A 121 6.60 -4.15 -8.71
N SER A 122 6.22 -3.85 -7.47
CA SER A 122 4.85 -4.04 -6.95
C SER A 122 3.82 -3.27 -7.79
N LEU A 123 4.12 -2.03 -8.19
CA LEU A 123 3.26 -1.25 -9.09
C LEU A 123 3.13 -1.90 -10.47
N LEU A 124 4.23 -2.40 -11.04
CA LEU A 124 4.22 -3.09 -12.34
C LEU A 124 3.42 -4.39 -12.29
N ILE A 125 3.56 -5.18 -11.23
CA ILE A 125 2.76 -6.40 -11.00
C ILE A 125 1.28 -6.05 -10.98
N LEU A 126 0.88 -5.05 -10.17
CA LEU A 126 -0.51 -4.66 -10.05
C LEU A 126 -1.08 -4.16 -11.38
N LEU A 127 -0.34 -3.27 -12.06
CA LEU A 127 -0.72 -2.74 -13.37
C LEU A 127 -0.91 -3.88 -14.38
N HIS A 128 0.05 -4.81 -14.46
CA HIS A 128 0.00 -5.94 -15.38
C HIS A 128 -1.18 -6.87 -15.08
N ALA A 129 -1.38 -7.21 -13.80
CA ALA A 129 -2.48 -8.07 -13.37
C ALA A 129 -3.84 -7.45 -13.66
N LEU A 130 -4.04 -6.17 -13.36
CA LEU A 130 -5.30 -5.48 -13.63
C LEU A 130 -5.58 -5.36 -15.14
N VAL A 131 -4.56 -5.14 -15.97
CA VAL A 131 -4.72 -5.12 -17.43
C VAL A 131 -5.17 -6.48 -17.95
N LEU A 132 -4.53 -7.56 -17.53
CA LEU A 132 -4.89 -8.91 -17.98
C LEU A 132 -6.27 -9.34 -17.49
N LEU A 133 -6.61 -9.07 -16.23
CA LEU A 133 -7.88 -9.49 -15.63
C LEU A 133 -9.08 -8.66 -16.11
N SER A 134 -8.87 -7.37 -16.39
CA SER A 134 -9.95 -6.50 -16.85
C SER A 134 -10.11 -6.46 -18.37
N GLY A 135 -9.10 -6.87 -19.13
CA GLY A 135 -9.04 -6.70 -20.58
C GLY A 135 -8.96 -5.24 -21.02
N MET A 136 -8.75 -4.30 -20.09
CA MET A 136 -8.69 -2.86 -20.36
C MET A 136 -7.31 -2.43 -20.85
N THR A 137 -7.23 -1.27 -21.48
CA THR A 137 -5.95 -0.72 -21.95
C THR A 137 -5.03 -0.36 -20.78
N ARG A 138 -3.71 -0.55 -20.97
CA ARG A 138 -2.69 -0.19 -19.98
C ARG A 138 -2.81 1.26 -19.51
N LEU A 139 -3.09 2.18 -20.44
CA LEU A 139 -3.26 3.60 -20.13
C LEU A 139 -4.41 3.83 -19.15
N ARG A 140 -5.55 3.16 -19.32
CA ARG A 140 -6.71 3.35 -18.44
C ARG A 140 -6.47 2.82 -17.03
N VAL A 141 -5.80 1.68 -16.91
CA VAL A 141 -5.42 1.11 -15.62
C VAL A 141 -4.40 2.01 -14.92
N ALA A 142 -3.36 2.44 -15.65
CA ALA A 142 -2.35 3.37 -15.13
C ALA A 142 -2.96 4.71 -14.70
N CYS A 143 -3.86 5.29 -15.50
CA CYS A 143 -4.60 6.50 -15.10
C CYS A 143 -5.42 6.28 -13.83
N GLY A 144 -6.07 5.13 -13.67
CA GLY A 144 -6.77 4.79 -12.43
C GLY A 144 -5.81 4.80 -11.22
N MET A 145 -4.68 4.11 -11.33
CA MET A 145 -3.66 4.08 -10.28
C MET A 145 -3.10 5.49 -9.96
N LEU A 146 -2.91 6.34 -10.96
CA LEU A 146 -2.46 7.73 -10.77
C LEU A 146 -3.53 8.61 -10.11
N VAL A 147 -4.79 8.47 -10.51
CA VAL A 147 -5.93 9.21 -9.92
C VAL A 147 -6.19 8.75 -8.48
N PHE A 148 -5.80 7.52 -8.12
CA PHE A 148 -5.85 7.04 -6.76
C PHE A 148 -4.85 7.74 -5.83
N ALA A 149 -3.68 8.16 -6.32
CA ALA A 149 -2.64 8.79 -5.48
C ALA A 149 -3.15 9.97 -4.62
N PRO A 150 -3.89 10.97 -5.15
CA PRO A 150 -4.45 12.04 -4.30
C PRO A 150 -5.47 11.53 -3.27
N LEU A 151 -6.23 10.47 -3.59
CA LEU A 151 -7.15 9.87 -2.62
C LEU A 151 -6.40 9.18 -1.49
N ALA A 152 -5.30 8.48 -1.78
CA ALA A 152 -4.42 7.90 -0.77
C ALA A 152 -3.84 8.97 0.15
N ILE A 153 -3.34 10.08 -0.41
CA ILE A 153 -2.81 11.21 0.37
C ILE A 153 -3.87 11.76 1.32
N ILE A 154 -5.10 12.00 0.84
CA ILE A 154 -6.20 12.48 1.69
C ILE A 154 -6.53 11.46 2.79
N ALA A 155 -6.61 10.17 2.45
CA ALA A 155 -6.94 9.12 3.39
C ALA A 155 -5.89 8.98 4.51
N VAL A 156 -4.61 8.99 4.16
CA VAL A 156 -3.50 8.99 5.12
C VAL A 156 -3.50 10.26 5.95
N SER A 157 -3.72 11.44 5.34
CA SER A 157 -3.78 12.72 6.06
C SER A 157 -4.89 12.74 7.11
N LEU A 158 -6.06 12.19 6.79
CA LEU A 158 -7.16 12.03 7.74
C LEU A 158 -6.79 11.09 8.89
N LEU A 159 -6.12 9.98 8.57
CA LEU A 159 -5.68 9.02 9.59
C LEU A 159 -4.61 9.61 10.52
N VAL A 160 -3.67 10.40 9.98
CA VAL A 160 -2.70 11.17 10.76
C VAL A 160 -3.42 12.16 11.68
N ASN A 161 -4.37 12.94 11.16
CA ASN A 161 -5.12 13.91 11.96
C ASN A 161 -5.91 13.22 13.09
N LEU A 162 -6.55 12.09 12.80
CA LEU A 162 -7.22 11.27 13.82
C LEU A 162 -6.23 10.81 14.90
N GLY A 163 -5.05 10.32 14.50
CA GLY A 163 -4.01 9.89 15.42
C GLY A 163 -3.48 11.04 16.30
N LEU A 164 -3.30 12.24 15.74
CA LEU A 164 -2.91 13.44 16.51
C LEU A 164 -4.02 13.87 17.47
N SER A 165 -5.29 13.89 17.03
CA SER A 165 -6.43 14.30 17.85
C SER A 165 -6.71 13.35 19.02
N ALA A 166 -6.35 12.08 18.86
CA ALA A 166 -6.47 11.05 19.88
C ALA A 166 -5.22 10.95 20.79
N ASP A 167 -4.24 11.84 20.61
CA ASP A 167 -2.94 11.84 21.32
C ASP A 167 -2.15 10.52 21.15
N LEU A 168 -2.42 9.80 20.06
CA LEU A 168 -1.76 8.54 19.71
C LEU A 168 -0.44 8.80 18.95
N LEU A 169 -0.38 9.90 18.18
CA LEU A 169 0.78 10.28 17.40
C LEU A 169 1.32 11.60 17.94
N THR A 170 2.64 11.74 17.95
CA THR A 170 3.30 13.03 18.16
C THR A 170 4.09 13.41 16.92
N LEU A 171 3.93 14.67 16.50
CA LEU A 171 4.70 15.22 15.40
C LEU A 171 6.16 15.39 15.83
N PRO A 172 7.13 15.17 14.93
CA PRO A 172 8.50 15.56 15.16
C PRO A 172 8.56 17.06 15.55
N PRO A 173 9.45 17.44 16.48
CA PRO A 173 9.52 18.81 17.00
C PRO A 173 9.75 19.85 15.89
N GLU A 174 10.43 19.46 14.81
CA GLU A 174 10.69 20.32 13.65
C GLU A 174 9.41 20.65 12.86
N MET A 175 8.54 19.66 12.64
CA MET A 175 7.25 19.85 11.96
C MET A 175 6.24 20.60 12.85
N ALA A 176 6.26 20.33 14.16
CA ALA A 176 5.45 21.08 15.12
C ALA A 176 5.85 22.57 15.15
N ALA A 177 7.15 22.85 15.07
CA ALA A 177 7.67 24.22 15.01
C ALA A 177 7.28 24.94 13.70
N GLU A 178 7.26 24.26 12.55
CA GLU A 178 6.79 24.85 11.29
C GLU A 178 5.28 25.13 11.29
N LEU A 179 4.46 24.22 11.82
CA LEU A 179 3.01 24.45 11.96
C LEU A 179 2.72 25.62 12.90
N ALA A 180 3.42 25.71 14.03
CA ALA A 180 3.29 26.84 14.95
C ALA A 180 3.68 28.17 14.28
N ARG A 181 4.74 28.16 13.46
CA ARG A 181 5.21 29.35 12.73
C ARG A 181 4.22 29.79 11.64
N ASN A 182 3.57 28.84 10.96
CA ASN A 182 2.55 29.12 9.96
C ASN A 182 1.20 29.56 10.58
N ALA A 183 0.91 29.16 11.83
CA ALA A 183 -0.28 29.62 12.54
C ALA A 183 -0.12 31.01 13.17
N SER A 184 1.11 31.50 13.32
CA SER A 184 1.42 32.86 13.84
C SER A 184 1.53 33.94 12.76
N ASN A 185 1.42 33.58 11.48
CA ASN A 185 1.39 34.48 10.32
C ASN A 185 -0.02 34.58 9.75
#